data_AF-F6DQ11-F1
#
_entry.id   AF-F6DQ11-F1
#
_cell.length_a   1.000
_cell.length_b   1.000
_cell.length_c   1.000
_cell.angle_alpha   90.00
_cell.angle_beta   90.00
_cell.angle_gamma   90.00
#
_symmetry.space_group_name_H-M   'P 1'
#
loop_
_entity.id
_entity.type
_entity.pdbx_description
1 polymer ?
#
loop_
_entity_poly.entity_id
_entity_poly.type
_entity_poly.pdbx_seq_one_letter_code
_entity_poly.pdbx_strand_id
1 'polypeptide(L)'
;MKKRLINMLIVLLIAGLLPGVAFATSFGTIPNEMLKVTSKDGIIWAIRETGNPNYYWNGSSWVSGNTSLSGPYGSAYENKFDIFIDDMGRLWFSGVRTNDNEYSTGYFQMTAGGKTVSDYGYRYFVKANDGTVWTWGYPSRDVKNTPTVAYFNGEGFTNLPVKAPFYLSGPCLTIDHDGRPWVCGSGQGDYNKVAYWNGSSWVRCDPPFPNGNMIGGLTTTEDGSIMAFADYSYGYGWALYKNGVWTIKNFSKDDRSANPVKTYANIELGPGGKIWGISNTDGTKLAYYDEGIWKITMPAPFGISDFTVDSSGIVWAINGKQAAAYIEGAWLTDTDGFSSKLIEAAKKSADAAKVSADAAAANTGAAVTAAQGAKASADTAASRAQTAVNQTVDAGTSAASWAHQSYDKANQASQDATYIRNTQLPSLETKLNNLQVSVTNIQNSDTMPPTVEIQTVSGARATSGSSIQAIVTVTDNRPGPYTYSINGGSYSTLPDDGRITLPVYSSGNNSITVSVQDAAGNVGSKTIVIRKF
;
A
#
# COMPACT_ATOMS: atom_id res chain seq x y z
N MET A 1 22.97 7.46 6.01
CA MET A 1 23.58 8.41 6.96
C MET A 1 24.98 7.97 7.44
N LYS A 2 25.19 6.74 7.95
CA LYS A 2 26.49 6.27 8.48
C LYS A 2 27.69 6.33 7.50
N LYS A 3 27.53 5.93 6.22
CA LYS A 3 28.62 5.97 5.22
C LYS A 3 29.12 7.39 4.89
N ARG A 4 28.24 8.40 4.93
CA ARG A 4 28.60 9.79 4.60
C ARG A 4 29.32 10.51 5.74
N LEU A 5 29.05 10.14 7.00
CA LEU A 5 29.76 10.69 8.17
C LEU A 5 31.23 10.27 8.18
N ILE A 6 31.56 9.07 7.67
CA ILE A 6 32.92 8.53 7.65
C ILE A 6 33.80 9.30 6.66
N ASN A 7 33.31 9.61 5.45
CA ASN A 7 34.07 10.37 4.45
C ASN A 7 34.34 11.81 4.89
N MET A 8 33.40 12.42 5.62
CA MET A 8 33.58 13.77 6.18
C MET A 8 34.57 13.78 7.37
N LEU A 9 34.62 12.70 8.15
CA LEU A 9 35.58 12.55 9.26
C LEU A 9 37.02 12.36 8.74
N ILE A 10 37.21 11.68 7.60
CA ILE A 10 38.55 11.45 7.00
C ILE A 10 39.17 12.75 6.49
N VAL A 11 38.38 13.63 5.86
CA VAL A 11 38.87 14.97 5.44
C VAL A 11 39.25 15.85 6.64
N LEU A 12 38.50 15.74 7.75
CA LEU A 12 38.82 16.46 8.99
C LEU A 12 40.04 15.89 9.73
N LEU A 13 40.30 14.58 9.65
CA LEU A 13 41.48 13.95 10.24
C LEU A 13 42.77 14.27 9.46
N ILE A 14 42.70 14.40 8.14
CA ILE A 14 43.86 14.74 7.30
C ILE A 14 44.23 16.23 7.41
N ALA A 15 43.25 17.13 7.58
CA ALA A 15 43.52 18.56 7.69
C ALA A 15 43.89 19.05 9.11
N GLY A 16 43.59 18.27 10.16
CA GLY A 16 43.55 18.79 11.53
C GLY A 16 44.65 18.34 12.51
N LEU A 17 45.39 17.24 12.27
CA LEU A 17 46.09 16.55 13.37
C LEU A 17 47.62 16.47 13.32
N LEU A 18 48.32 17.07 12.36
CA LEU A 18 49.79 17.06 12.38
C LEU A 18 50.40 18.44 12.10
N PRO A 19 50.32 19.40 13.04
CA PRO A 19 51.18 20.57 12.99
C PRO A 19 52.66 20.12 13.09
N GLY A 20 53.43 20.32 12.02
CA GLY A 20 54.89 20.13 12.01
C GLY A 20 55.44 19.03 11.10
N VAL A 21 54.61 18.35 10.30
CA VAL A 21 55.13 17.41 9.30
C VAL A 21 55.36 18.17 8.00
N ALA A 22 56.64 18.33 7.62
CA ALA A 22 56.99 18.86 6.31
C ALA A 22 56.42 17.90 5.24
N PHE A 23 55.42 18.35 4.50
CA PHE A 23 54.97 17.65 3.30
C PHE A 23 56.12 17.70 2.29
N ALA A 24 56.55 16.56 1.76
CA ALA A 24 57.51 16.56 0.64
C ALA A 24 56.91 17.40 -0.48
N THR A 25 57.69 18.19 -1.22
CA THR A 25 57.19 19.09 -2.28
C THR A 25 56.84 18.36 -3.58
N SER A 26 57.06 17.04 -3.65
CA SER A 26 56.62 16.22 -4.77
C SER A 26 56.31 14.80 -4.38
N PHE A 27 55.61 14.06 -5.25
CA PHE A 27 55.50 12.60 -5.12
C PHE A 27 56.88 11.92 -5.15
N GLY A 28 57.95 12.66 -5.42
CA GLY A 28 59.33 12.18 -5.41
C GLY A 28 59.60 11.20 -6.54
N THR A 29 60.82 10.66 -6.53
CA THR A 29 61.18 9.53 -7.39
C THR A 29 60.79 8.26 -6.63
N ILE A 30 59.98 7.38 -7.24
CA ILE A 30 59.70 6.07 -6.66
C ILE A 30 61.05 5.33 -6.56
N PRO A 31 61.38 4.68 -5.42
CA PRO A 31 62.71 4.12 -5.22
C PRO A 31 63.15 3.12 -6.32
N ASN A 32 62.18 2.43 -6.93
CA ASN A 32 62.39 1.42 -7.96
C ASN A 32 61.40 1.57 -9.12
N GLU A 33 61.66 0.86 -10.22
CA GLU A 33 60.74 0.80 -11.36
C GLU A 33 59.46 0.05 -10.98
N MET A 34 58.33 0.75 -11.07
CA MET A 34 57.00 0.24 -10.76
C MET A 34 56.25 -0.02 -12.05
N LEU A 35 55.43 -1.08 -12.03
CA LEU A 35 54.63 -1.49 -13.18
C LEU A 35 53.14 -1.52 -12.92
N LYS A 36 52.71 -1.74 -11.68
CA LYS A 36 51.30 -1.85 -11.36
C LYS A 36 50.93 -0.94 -10.20
N VAL A 37 49.77 -0.31 -10.31
CA VAL A 37 49.27 0.63 -9.32
C VAL A 37 47.81 0.34 -8.97
N THR A 38 47.46 0.53 -7.71
CA THR A 38 46.07 0.59 -7.26
C THR A 38 45.95 1.69 -6.21
N SER A 39 44.73 2.16 -5.98
CA SER A 39 44.50 3.24 -5.04
C SER A 39 43.22 3.03 -4.27
N LYS A 40 43.23 3.49 -3.02
CA LYS A 40 42.04 3.54 -2.18
C LYS A 40 42.18 4.69 -1.20
N ASP A 41 41.10 5.46 -1.05
CA ASP A 41 41.01 6.57 -0.09
C ASP A 41 42.17 7.58 -0.24
N GLY A 42 42.58 7.87 -1.48
CA GLY A 42 43.68 8.80 -1.79
C GLY A 42 45.09 8.25 -1.52
N ILE A 43 45.21 7.00 -1.06
CA ILE A 43 46.49 6.30 -0.89
C ILE A 43 46.75 5.47 -2.14
N ILE A 44 47.89 5.74 -2.79
CA ILE A 44 48.39 4.99 -3.92
C ILE A 44 49.35 3.89 -3.43
N TRP A 45 49.12 2.68 -3.94
CA TRP A 45 49.97 1.52 -3.75
C TRP A 45 50.52 1.12 -5.11
N ALA A 46 51.81 0.81 -5.17
CA ALA A 46 52.46 0.40 -6.38
C ALA A 46 53.31 -0.85 -6.12
N ILE A 47 53.46 -1.69 -7.14
CA ILE A 47 54.35 -2.85 -7.13
C ILE A 47 55.32 -2.83 -8.31
N ARG A 48 56.52 -3.36 -8.04
CA ARG A 48 57.58 -3.62 -9.01
C ARG A 48 57.33 -4.93 -9.78
N GLU A 49 57.78 -4.99 -11.03
CA GLU A 49 57.78 -6.21 -11.88
C GLU A 49 58.48 -7.39 -11.20
N THR A 50 59.72 -7.15 -10.76
CA THR A 50 60.62 -8.14 -10.16
C THR A 50 60.96 -7.80 -8.70
N GLY A 51 60.78 -8.74 -7.75
CA GLY A 51 61.26 -8.59 -6.36
C GLY A 51 60.27 -7.96 -5.36
N ASN A 52 60.75 -7.76 -4.12
CA ASN A 52 59.88 -7.78 -2.92
C ASN A 52 59.51 -6.48 -2.17
N PRO A 53 59.93 -5.25 -2.51
CA PRO A 53 59.22 -4.12 -1.94
C PRO A 53 58.05 -3.72 -2.84
N ASN A 54 56.84 -3.91 -2.32
CA ASN A 54 55.70 -3.08 -2.70
C ASN A 54 55.88 -1.72 -2.02
N TYR A 55 55.41 -0.63 -2.62
CA TYR A 55 55.50 0.70 -2.03
C TYR A 55 54.13 1.32 -1.93
N TYR A 56 53.93 2.17 -0.93
CA TYR A 56 52.76 3.04 -0.89
C TYR A 56 53.19 4.45 -0.56
N TRP A 57 52.44 5.41 -1.08
CA TRP A 57 52.62 6.82 -0.74
C TRP A 57 51.76 7.14 0.48
N ASN A 58 52.39 7.54 1.58
CA ASN A 58 51.67 7.88 2.81
C ASN A 58 51.23 9.36 2.89
N GLY A 59 51.37 10.12 1.80
CA GLY A 59 51.12 11.56 1.75
C GLY A 59 52.38 12.42 1.82
N SER A 60 53.50 11.89 2.33
CA SER A 60 54.77 12.62 2.44
C SER A 60 55.98 11.90 1.85
N SER A 61 55.96 10.57 1.76
CA SER A 61 57.06 9.79 1.20
C SER A 61 56.59 8.43 0.69
N TRP A 62 57.37 7.84 -0.21
CA TRP A 62 57.21 6.44 -0.60
C TRP A 62 57.75 5.57 0.53
N VAL A 63 56.84 4.87 1.19
CA VAL A 63 57.18 3.91 2.24
C VAL A 63 57.26 2.53 1.60
N SER A 64 58.39 1.84 1.80
CA SER A 64 58.46 0.42 1.47
C SER A 64 57.46 -0.31 2.35
N GLY A 65 56.49 -0.96 1.73
CA GLY A 65 55.63 -1.94 2.39
C GLY A 65 56.48 -3.06 3.00
N ASN A 66 55.82 -3.93 3.77
CA ASN A 66 56.49 -4.97 4.53
C ASN A 66 57.44 -5.81 3.64
N THR A 67 58.76 -5.62 3.83
CA THR A 67 59.82 -6.31 3.08
C THR A 67 59.92 -7.80 3.43
N SER A 68 59.28 -8.22 4.53
CA SER A 68 59.15 -9.62 4.94
C SER A 68 58.03 -10.38 4.24
N LEU A 69 57.38 -9.78 3.23
CA LEU A 69 56.56 -10.50 2.25
C LEU A 69 57.45 -11.39 1.34
N SER A 70 58.39 -12.14 1.92
CA SER A 70 58.80 -13.41 1.34
C SER A 70 57.56 -14.29 1.40
N GLY A 71 57.00 -14.63 0.24
CA GLY A 71 56.08 -15.76 0.17
C GLY A 71 56.70 -17.01 0.80
N PRO A 72 55.92 -18.07 0.98
CA PRO A 72 56.40 -19.34 1.53
C PRO A 72 57.66 -19.91 0.83
N TYR A 73 58.07 -19.33 -0.30
CA TYR A 73 59.12 -19.82 -1.18
C TYR A 73 60.44 -19.02 -1.17
N GLY A 74 60.63 -18.01 -0.32
CA GLY A 74 61.95 -17.41 -0.01
C GLY A 74 62.79 -16.85 -1.17
N SER A 75 62.26 -16.79 -2.39
CA SER A 75 62.96 -16.39 -3.63
C SER A 75 62.16 -15.34 -4.41
N ALA A 76 62.85 -14.51 -5.19
CA ALA A 76 62.28 -13.36 -5.89
C ALA A 76 61.26 -13.81 -6.95
N TYR A 77 60.03 -13.31 -6.88
CA TYR A 77 59.08 -13.39 -7.98
C TYR A 77 59.60 -12.55 -9.16
N GLU A 78 59.53 -13.09 -10.38
CA GLU A 78 60.06 -12.44 -11.57
C GLU A 78 59.02 -11.60 -12.33
N ASN A 79 57.72 -11.90 -12.21
CA ASN A 79 56.70 -11.13 -12.92
C ASN A 79 55.44 -10.93 -12.05
N LYS A 80 55.16 -9.71 -11.59
CA LYS A 80 53.87 -9.37 -10.98
C LYS A 80 52.86 -8.91 -12.03
N PHE A 81 51.63 -9.42 -11.99
CA PHE A 81 50.62 -9.19 -13.02
C PHE A 81 49.59 -8.14 -12.63
N ASP A 82 49.18 -8.11 -11.36
CA ASP A 82 48.08 -7.26 -10.92
C ASP A 82 48.20 -6.87 -9.44
N ILE A 83 47.60 -5.74 -9.08
CA ILE A 83 47.47 -5.23 -7.71
C ILE A 83 46.09 -4.60 -7.54
N PHE A 84 45.42 -4.90 -6.43
CA PHE A 84 44.06 -4.43 -6.18
C PHE A 84 43.81 -4.24 -4.68
N ILE A 85 42.94 -3.30 -4.29
CA ILE A 85 42.50 -3.14 -2.89
C ILE A 85 40.99 -3.28 -2.79
N ASP A 86 40.52 -4.16 -1.92
CA ASP A 86 39.08 -4.35 -1.73
C ASP A 86 38.46 -3.41 -0.69
N ASP A 87 37.15 -3.55 -0.48
CA ASP A 87 36.39 -2.69 0.43
C ASP A 87 36.80 -2.83 1.91
N MET A 88 37.40 -3.96 2.28
CA MET A 88 37.95 -4.19 3.62
C MET A 88 39.36 -3.59 3.79
N GLY A 89 39.93 -3.00 2.72
CA GLY A 89 41.28 -2.44 2.74
C GLY A 89 42.36 -3.51 2.62
N ARG A 90 42.00 -4.71 2.17
CA ARG A 90 42.96 -5.78 1.92
C ARG A 90 43.62 -5.51 0.58
N LEU A 91 44.94 -5.37 0.59
CA LEU A 91 45.75 -5.34 -0.62
C LEU A 91 45.88 -6.76 -1.17
N TRP A 92 45.60 -6.93 -2.46
CA TRP A 92 45.75 -8.14 -3.25
C TRP A 92 46.80 -7.90 -4.32
N PHE A 93 47.62 -8.89 -4.62
CA PHE A 93 48.49 -8.87 -5.79
C PHE A 93 48.72 -10.29 -6.29
N SER A 94 49.07 -10.39 -7.58
CA SER A 94 49.41 -11.64 -8.25
C SER A 94 50.82 -11.54 -8.81
N GLY A 95 51.57 -12.64 -8.82
CA GLY A 95 52.87 -12.69 -9.46
C GLY A 95 53.38 -14.10 -9.66
N VAL A 96 54.12 -14.34 -10.74
CA VAL A 96 54.63 -15.65 -11.14
C VAL A 96 56.06 -15.83 -10.64
N ARG A 97 56.31 -17.02 -10.10
CA ARG A 97 57.63 -17.57 -9.90
C ARG A 97 58.09 -18.27 -11.18
N THR A 98 59.33 -18.12 -11.57
CA THR A 98 59.89 -18.64 -12.85
C THR A 98 61.00 -19.66 -12.64
N ASN A 99 61.05 -20.27 -11.47
CA ASN A 99 61.87 -21.43 -11.24
C ASN A 99 61.13 -22.60 -11.93
N ASP A 100 61.58 -23.00 -13.12
CA ASP A 100 61.18 -24.24 -13.82
C ASP A 100 59.92 -24.22 -14.72
N ASN A 101 59.55 -23.10 -15.35
CA ASN A 101 58.30 -22.96 -16.14
C ASN A 101 57.00 -23.20 -15.33
N GLU A 102 57.07 -23.28 -14.00
CA GLU A 102 55.93 -23.50 -13.13
C GLU A 102 55.34 -22.17 -12.67
N TYR A 103 54.12 -21.84 -13.10
CA TYR A 103 53.44 -20.60 -12.75
C TYR A 103 52.78 -20.72 -11.36
N SER A 104 53.55 -20.63 -10.28
CA SER A 104 52.97 -20.43 -8.94
C SER A 104 52.77 -18.94 -8.70
N THR A 105 51.51 -18.52 -8.46
CA THR A 105 51.23 -17.19 -7.93
C THR A 105 50.78 -17.25 -6.48
N GLY A 106 51.36 -16.43 -5.62
CA GLY A 106 50.99 -16.32 -4.21
C GLY A 106 50.15 -15.07 -3.96
N TYR A 107 49.07 -15.21 -3.21
CA TYR A 107 48.23 -14.08 -2.75
C TYR A 107 48.63 -13.72 -1.34
N PHE A 108 48.78 -12.42 -1.08
CA PHE A 108 48.99 -11.93 0.28
C PHE A 108 47.84 -11.02 0.62
N GLN A 109 47.06 -11.40 1.62
CA GLN A 109 46.16 -10.48 2.26
C GLN A 109 46.98 -9.67 3.26
N MET A 110 47.21 -8.38 2.99
CA MET A 110 47.72 -7.48 4.02
C MET A 110 46.60 -7.19 5.04
N THR A 111 46.43 -8.10 6.01
CA THR A 111 46.06 -7.69 7.38
C THR A 111 47.35 -7.35 8.13
N ALA A 112 47.26 -6.81 9.34
CA ALA A 112 48.43 -6.52 10.18
C ALA A 112 49.40 -7.72 10.36
N GLY A 113 48.97 -8.96 10.04
CA GLY A 113 49.79 -10.18 10.12
C GLY A 113 50.20 -10.83 8.78
N GLY A 114 49.78 -10.33 7.61
CA GLY A 114 50.18 -10.85 6.29
C GLY A 114 49.95 -12.34 6.07
N LYS A 115 48.71 -12.76 5.72
CA LYS A 115 48.39 -14.18 5.47
C LYS A 115 48.53 -14.52 3.99
N THR A 116 49.23 -15.62 3.66
CA THR A 116 49.18 -16.23 2.32
C THR A 116 47.90 -17.06 2.20
N VAL A 117 47.13 -16.84 1.14
CA VAL A 117 45.75 -17.35 1.03
C VAL A 117 45.60 -18.48 0.01
N SER A 118 46.54 -18.62 -0.94
CA SER A 118 46.56 -19.69 -1.95
C SER A 118 47.92 -19.71 -2.68
N ASP A 119 48.34 -20.89 -3.16
CA ASP A 119 49.57 -21.12 -3.96
C ASP A 119 49.31 -21.24 -5.48
N TYR A 120 48.08 -20.96 -5.94
CA TYR A 120 47.64 -21.14 -7.33
C TYR A 120 47.92 -19.95 -8.24
N GLY A 121 48.10 -20.18 -9.55
CA GLY A 121 48.52 -19.24 -10.60
C GLY A 121 47.46 -18.26 -11.15
N TYR A 122 46.68 -17.55 -10.34
CA TYR A 122 45.76 -16.49 -10.80
C TYR A 122 46.47 -15.17 -11.17
N ARG A 123 45.97 -14.50 -12.22
CA ARG A 123 46.62 -13.35 -12.86
C ARG A 123 45.96 -12.02 -12.58
N TYR A 124 44.63 -11.93 -12.66
CA TYR A 124 43.89 -10.67 -12.56
C TYR A 124 42.81 -10.75 -11.51
N PHE A 125 42.53 -9.62 -10.84
CA PHE A 125 41.47 -9.50 -9.87
C PHE A 125 40.41 -8.52 -10.34
N VAL A 126 39.18 -8.80 -9.93
CA VAL A 126 38.10 -7.83 -10.02
C VAL A 126 37.23 -8.00 -8.78
N LYS A 127 36.67 -6.90 -8.30
CA LYS A 127 35.73 -6.90 -7.20
C LYS A 127 34.32 -6.72 -7.73
N ALA A 128 33.41 -7.56 -7.24
CA ALA A 128 31.98 -7.47 -7.47
C ALA A 128 31.32 -6.42 -6.55
N ASN A 129 30.11 -5.98 -6.88
CA ASN A 129 29.37 -4.99 -6.09
C ASN A 129 29.03 -5.44 -4.65
N ASP A 130 28.96 -6.75 -4.41
CA ASP A 130 28.75 -7.35 -3.09
C ASP A 130 30.05 -7.45 -2.25
N GLY A 131 31.18 -7.02 -2.80
CA GLY A 131 32.51 -7.11 -2.18
C GLY A 131 33.24 -8.42 -2.44
N THR A 132 32.64 -9.37 -3.17
CA THR A 132 33.30 -10.62 -3.56
C THR A 132 34.48 -10.32 -4.49
N VAL A 133 35.65 -10.86 -4.16
CA VAL A 133 36.84 -10.75 -5.02
C VAL A 133 36.87 -11.96 -5.94
N TRP A 134 36.87 -11.70 -7.24
CA TRP A 134 36.99 -12.69 -8.29
C TRP A 134 38.37 -12.62 -8.93
N THR A 135 38.81 -13.76 -9.45
CA THR A 135 40.07 -13.86 -10.15
C THR A 135 40.01 -14.94 -11.22
N TRP A 136 40.98 -14.95 -12.13
CA TRP A 136 41.15 -16.02 -13.08
C TRP A 136 42.61 -16.40 -13.25
N GLY A 137 42.86 -17.67 -13.59
CA GLY A 137 44.18 -18.16 -13.97
C GLY A 137 44.27 -19.67 -13.91
N TYR A 138 45.44 -20.19 -13.54
CA TYR A 138 45.79 -21.59 -13.72
C TYR A 138 45.91 -22.28 -12.34
N PRO A 139 44.87 -23.05 -11.92
CA PRO A 139 44.79 -23.64 -10.58
C PRO A 139 45.66 -24.89 -10.43
N SER A 140 46.53 -25.22 -11.39
CA SER A 140 47.42 -26.38 -11.31
C SER A 140 48.72 -26.06 -12.02
N ARG A 141 49.81 -26.75 -11.66
CA ARG A 141 51.12 -26.64 -12.32
C ARG A 141 51.09 -26.87 -13.83
N ASP A 142 50.05 -27.53 -14.33
CA ASP A 142 49.87 -27.73 -15.76
C ASP A 142 49.23 -26.50 -16.42
N VAL A 143 50.09 -25.60 -16.90
CA VAL A 143 49.76 -24.38 -17.64
C VAL A 143 49.09 -24.64 -18.99
N LYS A 144 49.08 -25.90 -19.45
CA LYS A 144 48.37 -26.30 -20.67
C LYS A 144 46.88 -26.52 -20.42
N ASN A 145 46.46 -26.61 -19.16
CA ASN A 145 45.05 -26.71 -18.81
C ASN A 145 44.34 -25.37 -18.95
N THR A 146 43.12 -25.41 -19.49
CA THR A 146 42.22 -24.26 -19.63
C THR A 146 42.12 -23.49 -18.30
N PRO A 147 42.24 -22.16 -18.31
CA PRO A 147 42.14 -21.35 -17.12
C PRO A 147 40.78 -21.50 -16.43
N THR A 148 40.79 -21.30 -15.11
CA THR A 148 39.59 -21.27 -14.28
C THR A 148 39.32 -19.86 -13.80
N VAL A 149 38.07 -19.61 -13.45
CA VAL A 149 37.66 -18.45 -12.66
C VAL A 149 37.42 -18.93 -11.23
N ALA A 150 37.79 -18.10 -10.25
CA ALA A 150 37.62 -18.38 -8.84
C ALA A 150 37.09 -17.13 -8.11
N TYR A 151 36.45 -17.35 -6.97
CA TYR A 151 36.00 -16.27 -6.09
C TYR A 151 36.51 -16.50 -4.66
N PHE A 152 36.74 -15.42 -3.94
CA PHE A 152 37.21 -15.46 -2.57
C PHE A 152 36.06 -15.69 -1.59
N ASN A 153 36.13 -16.78 -0.83
CA ASN A 153 35.06 -17.20 0.09
C ASN A 153 35.27 -16.77 1.56
N GLY A 154 36.30 -15.97 1.85
CA GLY A 154 36.68 -15.56 3.20
C GLY A 154 37.89 -16.32 3.76
N GLU A 155 38.11 -17.57 3.32
CA GLU A 155 39.23 -18.41 3.75
C GLU A 155 40.26 -18.65 2.64
N GLY A 156 39.78 -18.76 1.40
CA GLY A 156 40.55 -19.07 0.21
C GLY A 156 39.79 -18.77 -1.09
N PHE A 157 40.45 -19.01 -2.23
CA PHE A 157 39.78 -18.94 -3.53
C PHE A 157 39.10 -20.28 -3.86
N THR A 158 37.81 -20.23 -4.18
CA THR A 158 37.03 -21.36 -4.65
C THR A 158 36.88 -21.29 -6.15
N ASN A 159 37.31 -22.34 -6.85
CA ASN A 159 37.18 -22.45 -8.30
C ASN A 159 35.72 -22.69 -8.71
N LEU A 160 35.31 -22.12 -9.83
CA LEU A 160 34.07 -22.51 -10.48
C LEU A 160 34.15 -23.99 -10.92
N PRO A 161 33.03 -24.74 -10.87
CA PRO A 161 33.02 -26.17 -11.18
C PRO A 161 33.26 -26.48 -12.66
N VAL A 162 33.04 -25.50 -13.54
CA VAL A 162 33.22 -25.64 -14.99
C VAL A 162 34.25 -24.64 -15.47
N LYS A 163 35.27 -25.14 -16.19
CA LYS A 163 36.35 -24.32 -16.75
C LYS A 163 35.83 -23.39 -17.84
N ALA A 164 36.54 -22.28 -18.08
CA ALA A 164 36.19 -21.35 -19.14
C ALA A 164 36.22 -22.06 -20.51
N PRO A 165 35.32 -21.74 -21.45
CA PRO A 165 35.19 -22.46 -22.72
C PRO A 165 36.30 -22.16 -23.74
N PHE A 166 37.27 -21.30 -23.38
CA PHE A 166 38.38 -20.86 -24.24
C PHE A 166 39.59 -20.41 -23.39
N TYR A 167 40.73 -20.15 -24.05
CA TYR A 167 41.93 -19.65 -23.38
C TYR A 167 41.77 -18.18 -23.03
N LEU A 168 41.87 -17.85 -21.75
CA LEU A 168 41.86 -16.49 -21.26
C LEU A 168 43.26 -15.85 -21.43
N SER A 169 43.31 -14.61 -21.91
CA SER A 169 44.54 -13.86 -22.17
C SER A 169 44.36 -12.40 -21.79
N GLY A 170 45.33 -11.79 -21.09
CA GLY A 170 45.26 -10.37 -20.71
C GLY A 170 44.22 -10.03 -19.64
N PRO A 171 43.88 -8.74 -19.44
CA PRO A 171 42.89 -8.27 -18.46
C PRO A 171 41.46 -8.63 -18.90
N CYS A 172 41.16 -9.93 -18.90
CA CYS A 172 39.97 -10.53 -19.47
C CYS A 172 38.99 -11.05 -18.42
N LEU A 173 38.75 -10.27 -17.37
CA LEU A 173 37.78 -10.59 -16.32
C LEU A 173 37.10 -9.31 -15.82
N THR A 174 35.77 -9.29 -15.81
CA THR A 174 34.97 -8.25 -15.15
C THR A 174 33.73 -8.87 -14.51
N ILE A 175 33.06 -8.16 -13.60
CA ILE A 175 31.83 -8.63 -12.94
C ILE A 175 30.69 -7.69 -13.26
N ASP A 176 29.57 -8.22 -13.73
CA ASP A 176 28.38 -7.41 -13.96
C ASP A 176 27.64 -7.03 -12.68
N HIS A 177 26.59 -6.24 -12.81
CA HIS A 177 25.77 -5.79 -11.68
C HIS A 177 25.03 -6.90 -10.96
N ASP A 178 24.81 -8.05 -11.61
CA ASP A 178 24.19 -9.23 -11.02
C ASP A 178 25.23 -10.12 -10.30
N GLY A 179 26.50 -9.70 -10.24
CA GLY A 179 27.58 -10.44 -9.60
C GLY A 179 28.12 -11.59 -10.47
N ARG A 180 27.79 -11.63 -11.76
CA ARG A 180 28.25 -12.70 -12.66
C ARG A 180 29.62 -12.36 -13.23
N PRO A 181 30.60 -13.27 -13.17
CA PRO A 181 31.87 -13.07 -13.85
C PRO A 181 31.72 -13.21 -15.37
N TRP A 182 32.33 -12.26 -16.07
CA TRP A 182 32.49 -12.19 -17.51
C TRP A 182 33.96 -12.35 -17.87
N VAL A 183 34.23 -13.14 -18.89
CA VAL A 183 35.60 -13.41 -19.34
C VAL A 183 35.74 -13.25 -20.84
N CYS A 184 36.94 -12.86 -21.28
CA CYS A 184 37.31 -12.84 -22.69
C CYS A 184 38.56 -13.68 -23.00
N GLY A 185 38.74 -14.03 -24.27
CA GLY A 185 39.91 -14.78 -24.65
C GLY A 185 39.91 -15.28 -26.08
N SER A 186 40.83 -16.21 -26.34
CA SER A 186 41.06 -16.82 -27.64
C SER A 186 40.76 -18.33 -27.64
N GLY A 187 40.20 -18.81 -28.74
CA GLY A 187 40.02 -20.24 -29.05
C GLY A 187 40.88 -20.67 -30.23
N GLN A 188 40.86 -21.96 -30.58
CA GLN A 188 41.55 -22.49 -31.76
C GLN A 188 41.02 -21.82 -33.04
N GLY A 189 41.70 -20.77 -33.50
CA GLY A 189 41.39 -20.04 -34.74
C GLY A 189 40.48 -18.83 -34.59
N ASP A 190 39.96 -18.53 -33.40
CA ASP A 190 39.04 -17.40 -33.17
C ASP A 190 39.44 -16.61 -31.92
N TYR A 191 39.74 -15.31 -32.04
CA TYR A 191 40.21 -14.49 -30.91
C TYR A 191 39.11 -13.63 -30.24
N ASN A 192 37.88 -13.66 -30.78
CA ASN A 192 36.77 -12.79 -30.39
C ASN A 192 35.82 -13.45 -29.37
N LYS A 193 36.32 -14.13 -28.34
CA LYS A 193 35.43 -14.90 -27.45
C LYS A 193 35.09 -14.12 -26.18
N VAL A 194 33.80 -14.07 -25.86
CA VAL A 194 33.29 -13.53 -24.59
C VAL A 194 32.25 -14.50 -24.03
N ALA A 195 32.31 -14.74 -22.72
CA ALA A 195 31.33 -15.56 -22.01
C ALA A 195 31.08 -15.03 -20.61
N TYR A 196 29.90 -15.31 -20.07
CA TYR A 196 29.57 -15.04 -18.67
C TYR A 196 29.11 -16.31 -17.96
N TRP A 197 29.31 -16.36 -16.65
CA TRP A 197 28.83 -17.45 -15.81
C TRP A 197 27.38 -17.18 -15.38
N ASN A 198 26.46 -18.09 -15.70
CA ASN A 198 25.04 -17.94 -15.32
C ASN A 198 24.69 -18.59 -13.96
N GLY A 199 25.69 -19.04 -13.20
CA GLY A 199 25.51 -19.80 -11.96
C GLY A 199 25.74 -21.31 -12.10
N SER A 200 25.61 -21.86 -13.32
CA SER A 200 25.75 -23.31 -13.57
C SER A 200 26.65 -23.65 -14.76
N SER A 201 26.73 -22.76 -15.75
CA SER A 201 27.46 -22.95 -17.00
C SER A 201 27.94 -21.61 -17.57
N TRP A 202 28.92 -21.69 -18.47
CA TRP A 202 29.37 -20.54 -19.26
C TRP A 202 28.44 -20.32 -20.45
N VAL A 203 27.90 -19.11 -20.57
CA VAL A 203 27.08 -18.68 -21.70
C VAL A 203 27.93 -17.82 -22.62
N ARG A 204 28.12 -18.31 -23.84
CA ARG A 204 28.88 -17.60 -24.87
C ARG A 204 28.05 -16.46 -25.47
N CYS A 205 28.68 -15.29 -25.60
CA CYS A 205 28.06 -14.05 -26.02
C CYS A 205 29.10 -13.20 -26.73
N ASP A 206 29.57 -13.67 -27.89
CA ASP A 206 30.67 -13.00 -28.59
C ASP A 206 30.24 -11.66 -29.21
N PRO A 207 31.07 -10.61 -29.12
CA PRO A 207 30.83 -9.37 -29.82
C PRO A 207 31.01 -9.55 -31.34
N PRO A 208 30.22 -8.85 -32.18
CA PRO A 208 30.21 -9.03 -33.63
C PRO A 208 31.36 -8.29 -34.33
N PHE A 209 32.57 -8.26 -33.76
CA PHE A 209 33.71 -7.61 -34.42
C PHE A 209 34.10 -8.33 -35.71
N PRO A 210 34.33 -7.62 -36.82
CA PRO A 210 34.82 -8.21 -38.05
C PRO A 210 36.15 -8.96 -37.85
N ASN A 211 36.38 -10.02 -38.64
CA ASN A 211 37.68 -10.70 -38.80
C ASN A 211 38.30 -11.36 -37.56
N GLY A 212 37.50 -11.77 -36.57
CA GLY A 212 38.03 -12.61 -35.48
C GLY A 212 39.10 -11.92 -34.62
N ASN A 213 39.00 -10.59 -34.46
CA ASN A 213 39.79 -9.76 -33.56
C ASN A 213 40.00 -10.36 -32.16
N MET A 214 41.04 -9.93 -31.47
CA MET A 214 41.28 -10.39 -30.11
C MET A 214 40.65 -9.43 -29.11
N ILE A 215 39.83 -9.91 -28.18
CA ILE A 215 39.34 -9.05 -27.11
C ILE A 215 40.45 -8.93 -26.06
N GLY A 216 41.03 -7.74 -25.96
CA GLY A 216 42.17 -7.44 -25.08
C GLY A 216 41.77 -6.87 -23.71
N GLY A 217 40.46 -6.65 -23.48
CA GLY A 217 39.95 -6.15 -22.21
C GLY A 217 38.42 -6.16 -22.13
N LEU A 218 37.92 -6.37 -20.92
CA LEU A 218 36.51 -6.20 -20.57
C LEU A 218 36.39 -5.21 -19.41
N THR A 219 35.32 -4.44 -19.40
CA THR A 219 34.89 -3.72 -18.20
C THR A 219 33.37 -3.67 -18.09
N THR A 220 32.88 -3.38 -16.90
CA THR A 220 31.46 -3.19 -16.61
C THR A 220 31.18 -1.70 -16.44
N THR A 221 30.10 -1.21 -17.06
CA THR A 221 29.64 0.18 -16.93
C THR A 221 28.83 0.36 -15.64
N GLU A 222 28.60 1.62 -15.22
CA GLU A 222 27.74 1.93 -14.08
C GLU A 222 26.27 1.53 -14.27
N ASP A 223 25.81 1.27 -15.49
CA ASP A 223 24.46 0.73 -15.73
C ASP A 223 24.44 -0.82 -15.85
N GLY A 224 25.56 -1.49 -15.58
CA GLY A 224 25.69 -2.95 -15.62
C GLY A 224 25.88 -3.54 -17.02
N SER A 225 26.03 -2.72 -18.05
CA SER A 225 26.41 -3.15 -19.39
C SER A 225 27.87 -3.60 -19.43
N ILE A 226 28.24 -4.41 -20.43
CA ILE A 226 29.62 -4.88 -20.61
C ILE A 226 30.24 -4.18 -21.81
N MET A 227 31.44 -3.62 -21.64
CA MET A 227 32.25 -3.11 -22.74
C MET A 227 33.38 -4.08 -23.06
N ALA A 228 33.54 -4.39 -24.35
CA ALA A 228 34.63 -5.19 -24.87
C ALA A 228 35.50 -4.38 -25.83
N PHE A 229 36.82 -4.52 -25.69
CA PHE A 229 37.82 -3.78 -26.46
C PHE A 229 38.62 -4.72 -27.36
N ALA A 230 38.59 -4.47 -28.66
CA ALA A 230 39.30 -5.25 -29.67
C ALA A 230 40.75 -4.76 -29.86
N ASP A 231 41.67 -5.71 -29.97
CA ASP A 231 43.12 -5.54 -30.07
C ASP A 231 43.68 -5.63 -31.50
N TYR A 232 44.84 -4.96 -31.65
CA TYR A 232 45.75 -4.73 -32.78
C TYR A 232 45.76 -5.75 -33.93
N SER A 233 45.58 -7.04 -33.65
CA SER A 233 45.91 -8.08 -34.63
C SER A 233 45.03 -8.06 -35.88
N TYR A 234 43.76 -7.60 -35.80
CA TYR A 234 42.84 -7.61 -36.96
C TYR A 234 41.91 -6.36 -37.03
N GLY A 235 42.21 -5.31 -36.26
CA GLY A 235 41.44 -4.06 -36.20
C GLY A 235 41.26 -3.50 -34.79
N TYR A 236 40.95 -2.21 -34.72
CA TYR A 236 40.73 -1.43 -33.50
C TYR A 236 39.24 -1.15 -33.35
N GLY A 237 38.68 -1.44 -32.17
CA GLY A 237 37.30 -1.07 -31.90
C GLY A 237 36.84 -1.42 -30.50
N TRP A 238 35.59 -1.07 -30.21
CA TRP A 238 34.93 -1.48 -28.98
C TRP A 238 33.42 -1.69 -29.21
N ALA A 239 32.85 -2.56 -28.39
CA ALA A 239 31.44 -2.94 -28.45
C ALA A 239 30.83 -2.86 -27.05
N LEU A 240 29.53 -2.57 -27.00
CA LEU A 240 28.74 -2.50 -25.78
C LEU A 240 27.67 -3.58 -25.80
N TYR A 241 27.68 -4.46 -24.80
CA TYR A 241 26.63 -5.43 -24.55
C TYR A 241 25.62 -4.83 -23.57
N LYS A 242 24.40 -4.58 -24.05
CA LYS A 242 23.31 -4.03 -23.25
C LYS A 242 22.01 -4.74 -23.62
N ASN A 243 21.23 -5.13 -22.62
CA ASN A 243 19.94 -5.81 -22.81
C ASN A 243 20.01 -7.04 -23.74
N GLY A 244 21.07 -7.85 -23.62
CA GLY A 244 21.22 -9.07 -24.42
C GLY A 244 21.83 -8.86 -25.82
N VAL A 245 22.16 -7.63 -26.19
CA VAL A 245 22.60 -7.29 -27.55
C VAL A 245 23.94 -6.56 -27.54
N TRP A 246 24.88 -7.02 -28.37
CA TRP A 246 26.10 -6.29 -28.67
C TRP A 246 25.84 -5.21 -29.72
N THR A 247 26.29 -3.99 -29.43
CA THR A 247 26.34 -2.88 -30.38
C THR A 247 27.79 -2.47 -30.58
N ILE A 248 28.30 -2.58 -31.81
CA ILE A 248 29.61 -2.01 -32.16
C ILE A 248 29.49 -0.50 -32.13
N LYS A 249 30.36 0.16 -31.38
CA LYS A 249 30.33 1.61 -31.23
C LYS A 249 31.36 2.31 -32.09
N ASN A 250 32.54 1.71 -32.23
CA ASN A 250 33.54 2.12 -33.20
C ASN A 250 34.36 0.91 -33.65
N PHE A 251 34.72 0.85 -34.93
CA PHE A 251 35.61 -0.17 -35.48
C PHE A 251 36.33 0.36 -36.72
N SER A 252 37.65 0.21 -36.78
CA SER A 252 38.47 0.45 -37.96
C SER A 252 39.61 -0.54 -38.02
N LYS A 253 39.89 -1.08 -39.20
CA LYS A 253 41.03 -1.97 -39.41
C LYS A 253 42.36 -1.22 -39.34
N ASP A 254 42.37 0.03 -39.81
CA ASP A 254 43.61 0.78 -40.08
C ASP A 254 43.74 2.05 -39.22
N ASP A 255 42.70 2.44 -38.49
CA ASP A 255 42.71 3.65 -37.66
C ASP A 255 42.75 3.33 -36.17
N ARG A 256 43.90 3.64 -35.54
CA ARG A 256 44.10 3.52 -34.09
C ARG A 256 43.13 4.37 -33.28
N SER A 257 42.59 5.45 -33.85
CA SER A 257 41.58 6.28 -33.17
C SER A 257 40.27 5.51 -32.93
N ALA A 258 40.02 4.43 -33.67
CA ALA A 258 38.83 3.60 -33.48
C ALA A 258 38.86 2.79 -32.18
N ASN A 259 40.04 2.55 -31.61
CA ASN A 259 40.20 2.07 -30.25
C ASN A 259 40.93 3.12 -29.39
N PRO A 260 40.20 3.95 -28.64
CA PRO A 260 40.79 5.01 -27.84
C PRO A 260 41.63 4.47 -26.68
N VAL A 261 41.53 3.18 -26.35
CA VAL A 261 42.22 2.57 -25.21
C VAL A 261 43.15 1.43 -25.65
N LYS A 262 44.39 1.46 -25.17
CA LYS A 262 45.38 0.42 -25.33
C LYS A 262 44.89 -0.90 -24.75
N THR A 263 44.69 -1.84 -25.65
CA THR A 263 44.44 -3.25 -25.34
C THR A 263 45.62 -3.82 -24.55
N TYR A 264 45.32 -4.66 -23.55
CA TYR A 264 46.26 -5.11 -22.52
C TYR A 264 46.71 -4.09 -21.47
N ALA A 265 46.30 -2.83 -21.58
CA ALA A 265 46.38 -1.92 -20.43
C ALA A 265 45.22 -2.15 -19.47
N ASN A 266 45.34 -1.63 -18.24
CA ASN A 266 44.22 -1.59 -17.31
C ASN A 266 43.05 -0.81 -17.92
N ILE A 267 41.83 -1.28 -17.68
CA ILE A 267 40.58 -0.58 -18.01
C ILE A 267 39.77 -0.55 -16.73
N GLU A 268 39.50 0.64 -16.20
CA GLU A 268 38.87 0.80 -14.89
C GLU A 268 37.58 1.61 -14.98
N LEU A 269 36.57 1.16 -14.22
CA LEU A 269 35.36 1.94 -13.98
C LEU A 269 35.65 2.96 -12.86
N GLY A 270 35.70 4.23 -13.22
CA GLY A 270 35.83 5.35 -12.30
C GLY A 270 34.47 5.90 -11.84
N PRO A 271 34.48 6.85 -10.88
CA PRO A 271 33.26 7.49 -10.39
C PRO A 271 32.44 8.20 -11.47
N GLY A 272 31.12 8.18 -11.30
CA GLY A 272 30.17 8.75 -12.27
C GLY A 272 30.10 7.98 -13.59
N GLY A 273 30.43 6.68 -13.56
CA GLY A 273 30.29 5.78 -14.71
C GLY A 273 31.34 5.95 -15.80
N LYS A 274 32.40 6.72 -15.53
CA LYS A 274 33.48 6.95 -16.49
C LYS A 274 34.33 5.70 -16.63
N ILE A 275 34.56 5.25 -17.85
CA ILE A 275 35.49 4.13 -18.10
C ILE A 275 36.82 4.72 -18.56
N TRP A 276 37.89 4.40 -17.85
CA TRP A 276 39.23 4.91 -18.10
C TRP A 276 40.12 3.85 -18.74
N GLY A 277 41.09 4.29 -19.54
CA GLY A 277 42.09 3.45 -20.15
C GLY A 277 43.30 4.25 -20.64
N ILE A 278 44.46 3.60 -20.83
CA ILE A 278 45.64 4.24 -21.43
C ILE A 278 45.37 4.49 -22.91
N SER A 279 45.68 5.68 -23.44
CA SER A 279 45.44 5.97 -24.86
C SER A 279 46.34 5.15 -25.79
N ASN A 280 45.76 4.62 -26.86
CA ASN A 280 46.48 3.91 -27.93
C ASN A 280 47.34 4.80 -28.82
N THR A 281 47.17 6.12 -28.77
CA THR A 281 47.77 7.03 -29.75
C THR A 281 49.23 7.35 -29.46
N ASP A 282 49.57 7.58 -28.19
CA ASP A 282 50.91 8.06 -27.80
C ASP A 282 51.42 7.46 -26.47
N GLY A 283 50.61 6.65 -25.78
CA GLY A 283 50.98 6.06 -24.49
C GLY A 283 51.29 7.08 -23.39
N THR A 284 51.02 8.36 -23.60
CA THR A 284 51.23 9.46 -22.61
C THR A 284 49.92 10.03 -22.11
N LYS A 285 48.80 9.72 -22.77
CA LYS A 285 47.47 10.19 -22.41
C LYS A 285 46.63 9.06 -21.84
N LEU A 286 45.62 9.42 -21.05
CA LEU A 286 44.50 8.56 -20.75
C LEU A 286 43.32 8.93 -21.65
N ALA A 287 42.52 7.94 -21.99
CA ALA A 287 41.21 8.14 -22.59
C ALA A 287 40.14 7.75 -21.56
N TYR A 288 39.02 8.46 -21.55
CA TYR A 288 37.87 8.08 -20.75
C TYR A 288 36.57 8.25 -21.50
N TYR A 289 35.68 7.28 -21.33
CA TYR A 289 34.34 7.30 -21.89
C TYR A 289 33.39 7.96 -20.90
N ASP A 290 32.68 8.98 -21.37
CA ASP A 290 31.78 9.80 -20.55
C ASP A 290 30.65 10.32 -21.43
N GLU A 291 29.40 10.17 -20.99
CA GLU A 291 28.21 10.69 -21.70
C GLU A 291 28.10 10.25 -23.18
N GLY A 292 28.55 9.04 -23.52
CA GLY A 292 28.44 8.53 -24.88
C GLY A 292 29.64 8.80 -25.79
N ILE A 293 30.63 9.57 -25.33
CA ILE A 293 31.79 9.98 -26.12
C ILE A 293 33.10 9.65 -25.42
N TRP A 294 34.13 9.38 -26.21
CA TRP A 294 35.50 9.26 -25.69
C TRP A 294 36.15 10.62 -25.62
N LYS A 295 36.68 10.95 -24.44
CA LYS A 295 37.45 12.15 -24.15
C LYS A 295 38.90 11.72 -23.90
N ILE A 296 39.86 12.57 -24.24
CA ILE A 296 41.29 12.30 -24.04
C ILE A 296 41.83 13.35 -23.07
N THR A 297 42.63 12.93 -22.09
CA THR A 297 43.29 13.86 -21.17
C THR A 297 44.39 14.65 -21.88
N MET A 298 44.86 15.73 -21.25
CA MET A 298 46.15 16.28 -21.62
C MET A 298 47.27 15.24 -21.39
N PRO A 299 48.40 15.30 -22.12
CA PRO A 299 49.53 14.40 -21.91
C PRO A 299 49.99 14.43 -20.46
N ALA A 300 50.26 13.25 -19.89
CA ALA A 300 50.97 13.12 -18.65
C ALA A 300 52.41 13.62 -18.80
N PRO A 301 53.06 14.06 -17.71
CA PRO A 301 54.45 14.51 -17.74
C PRO A 301 55.46 13.39 -18.06
N PHE A 302 54.99 12.15 -18.17
CA PHE A 302 55.74 10.95 -18.54
C PHE A 302 54.83 9.98 -19.31
N GLY A 303 55.39 9.02 -20.06
CA GLY A 303 54.58 7.94 -20.68
C GLY A 303 53.88 7.12 -19.59
N ILE A 304 52.69 6.58 -19.79
CA ILE A 304 51.93 5.87 -18.75
C ILE A 304 52.11 4.36 -18.95
N SER A 305 52.65 3.68 -17.92
CA SER A 305 52.77 2.22 -17.91
C SER A 305 51.52 1.55 -17.35
N ASP A 306 50.93 2.15 -16.32
CA ASP A 306 49.74 1.68 -15.63
C ASP A 306 49.06 2.86 -14.93
N PHE A 307 47.77 2.70 -14.64
CA PHE A 307 47.00 3.68 -13.90
C PHE A 307 45.91 2.99 -13.08
N THR A 308 45.33 3.74 -12.15
CA THR A 308 44.17 3.34 -11.36
C THR A 308 43.29 4.55 -11.07
N VAL A 309 42.00 4.33 -10.84
CA VAL A 309 41.03 5.37 -10.48
C VAL A 309 40.44 5.05 -9.11
N ASP A 310 40.63 5.95 -8.15
CA ASP A 310 40.01 5.76 -6.83
C ASP A 310 38.53 6.17 -6.81
N SER A 311 37.85 5.82 -5.73
CA SER A 311 36.44 6.15 -5.50
C SER A 311 36.15 7.65 -5.38
N SER A 312 37.17 8.49 -5.22
CA SER A 312 37.04 9.96 -5.21
C SER A 312 37.19 10.58 -6.60
N GLY A 313 37.64 9.79 -7.57
CA GLY A 313 37.79 10.19 -8.98
C GLY A 313 39.19 10.70 -9.30
N ILE A 314 40.14 10.53 -8.39
CA ILE A 314 41.55 10.80 -8.65
C ILE A 314 42.08 9.65 -9.49
N VAL A 315 42.72 9.99 -10.61
CA VAL A 315 43.37 9.01 -11.47
C VAL A 315 44.86 9.05 -11.19
N TRP A 316 45.41 7.96 -10.69
CA TRP A 316 46.83 7.81 -10.43
C TRP A 316 47.50 7.12 -11.60
N ALA A 317 48.57 7.68 -12.13
CA ALA A 317 49.35 7.07 -13.21
C ALA A 317 50.81 6.90 -12.78
N ILE A 318 51.44 5.82 -13.25
CA ILE A 318 52.85 5.52 -12.99
C ILE A 318 53.60 5.16 -14.27
N ASN A 319 54.91 5.40 -14.25
CA ASN A 319 55.85 4.83 -15.22
C ASN A 319 57.26 4.77 -14.65
N GLY A 320 57.76 3.54 -14.49
CA GLY A 320 59.05 3.31 -13.87
C GLY A 320 59.10 3.96 -12.50
N LYS A 321 59.92 5.00 -12.36
CA LYS A 321 60.12 5.72 -11.09
C LYS A 321 59.27 6.97 -10.92
N GLN A 322 58.29 7.20 -11.79
CA GLN A 322 57.49 8.42 -11.81
C GLN A 322 56.03 8.11 -11.46
N ALA A 323 55.40 9.01 -10.73
CA ALA A 323 53.97 8.98 -10.40
C ALA A 323 53.35 10.37 -10.55
N ALA A 324 52.08 10.40 -10.94
CA ALA A 324 51.29 11.63 -11.06
C ALA A 324 49.83 11.32 -10.77
N ALA A 325 49.13 12.32 -10.23
CA ALA A 325 47.68 12.30 -10.04
C ALA A 325 47.02 13.22 -11.07
N TYR A 326 45.98 12.74 -11.74
CA TYR A 326 45.12 13.55 -12.59
C TYR A 326 43.83 13.87 -11.86
N ILE A 327 43.58 15.17 -11.64
CA ILE A 327 42.43 15.69 -10.92
C ILE A 327 41.85 16.85 -11.71
N GLU A 328 40.55 16.77 -12.04
CA GLU A 328 39.79 17.85 -12.67
C GLU A 328 40.46 18.51 -13.90
N GLY A 329 41.11 17.72 -14.75
CA GLY A 329 41.71 18.23 -15.99
C GLY A 329 43.20 18.51 -15.94
N ALA A 330 43.87 18.35 -14.78
CA ALA A 330 45.28 18.65 -14.61
C ALA A 330 46.07 17.47 -14.05
N TRP A 331 47.28 17.26 -14.57
CA TRP A 331 48.28 16.37 -13.96
C TRP A 331 49.06 17.09 -12.87
N LEU A 332 49.21 16.43 -11.73
CA LEU A 332 49.90 16.92 -10.56
C LEU A 332 51.04 15.95 -10.26
N THR A 333 52.27 16.47 -10.22
CA THR A 333 53.48 15.74 -9.83
C THR A 333 54.00 16.20 -8.47
N ASP A 334 53.56 17.38 -8.05
CA ASP A 334 53.84 17.96 -6.75
C ASP A 334 52.70 17.74 -5.75
N THR A 335 53.05 17.62 -4.49
CA THR A 335 52.12 17.39 -3.36
C THR A 335 51.34 18.64 -2.97
N ASP A 336 51.89 19.83 -3.17
CA ASP A 336 51.26 21.10 -2.81
C ASP A 336 50.09 21.37 -3.76
N GLY A 337 50.33 21.23 -5.07
CA GLY A 337 49.32 21.26 -6.12
C GLY A 337 48.28 20.15 -5.93
N PHE A 338 48.72 18.93 -5.61
CA PHE A 338 47.83 17.82 -5.26
C PHE A 338 46.93 18.15 -4.07
N SER A 339 47.48 18.64 -2.96
CA SER A 339 46.72 18.97 -1.75
C SER A 339 45.71 20.08 -2.00
N SER A 340 46.11 21.12 -2.74
CA SER A 340 45.21 22.22 -3.12
C SER A 340 44.02 21.73 -3.95
N LYS A 341 44.28 20.92 -5.00
CA LYS A 341 43.24 20.35 -5.85
C LYS A 341 42.38 19.32 -5.13
N LEU A 342 42.96 18.53 -4.24
CA LEU A 342 42.24 17.58 -3.40
C LEU A 342 41.26 18.31 -2.47
N ILE A 343 41.68 19.42 -1.85
CA ILE A 343 40.83 20.26 -1.01
C ILE A 343 39.68 20.86 -1.83
N GLU A 344 39.95 21.33 -3.06
CA GLU A 344 38.92 21.85 -3.98
C GLU A 344 37.88 20.78 -4.34
N ALA A 345 38.34 19.60 -4.77
CA ALA A 345 37.48 18.46 -5.09
C ALA A 345 36.67 17.98 -3.87
N ALA A 346 37.28 17.98 -2.68
CA ALA A 346 36.61 17.61 -1.44
C ALA A 346 35.52 18.63 -1.06
N LYS A 347 35.78 19.94 -1.22
CA LYS A 347 34.76 21.00 -1.00
C LYS A 347 33.57 20.81 -1.95
N LYS A 348 33.82 20.64 -3.25
CA LYS A 348 32.78 20.40 -4.26
C LYS A 348 31.94 19.17 -3.95
N SER A 349 32.58 18.08 -3.52
CA SER A 349 31.90 16.86 -3.09
C SER A 349 31.05 17.08 -1.82
N ALA A 350 31.55 17.85 -0.86
CA ALA A 350 30.82 18.21 0.35
C ALA A 350 29.59 19.09 0.04
N ASP A 351 29.72 20.05 -0.88
CA ASP A 351 28.62 20.90 -1.33
C ASP A 351 27.52 20.08 -2.04
N ALA A 352 27.89 19.16 -2.94
CA ALA A 352 26.94 18.26 -3.58
C ALA A 352 26.22 17.33 -2.56
N ALA A 353 26.96 16.85 -1.55
CA ALA A 353 26.39 16.06 -0.48
C ALA A 353 25.42 16.86 0.39
N LYS A 354 25.72 18.14 0.66
CA LYS A 354 24.84 19.08 1.35
C LYS A 354 23.55 19.31 0.58
N VAL A 355 23.62 19.62 -0.72
CA VAL A 355 22.44 19.77 -1.59
C VAL A 355 21.56 18.52 -1.55
N SER A 356 22.16 17.33 -1.63
CA SER A 356 21.42 16.07 -1.52
C SER A 356 20.77 15.88 -0.14
N ALA A 357 21.41 16.33 0.94
CA ALA A 357 20.88 16.25 2.30
C ALA A 357 19.71 17.23 2.50
N ASP A 358 19.82 18.44 1.97
CA ASP A 358 18.77 19.46 1.99
C ASP A 358 17.53 18.98 1.21
N ALA A 359 17.73 18.36 0.03
CA ALA A 359 16.65 17.73 -0.74
C ALA A 359 15.97 16.59 0.02
N ALA A 360 16.74 15.74 0.71
CA ALA A 360 16.18 14.66 1.55
C ALA A 360 15.39 15.21 2.75
N ALA A 361 15.87 16.29 3.38
CA ALA A 361 15.16 16.98 4.45
C ALA A 361 13.84 17.59 3.95
N ALA A 362 13.84 18.22 2.78
CA ALA A 362 12.63 18.75 2.15
C ALA A 362 11.61 17.65 1.83
N ASN A 363 12.06 16.52 1.25
CA ASN A 363 11.20 15.36 0.99
C ASN A 363 10.60 14.76 2.29
N THR A 364 11.38 14.74 3.37
CA THR A 364 10.90 14.32 4.69
C THR A 364 9.82 15.28 5.21
N GLY A 365 10.01 16.59 5.06
CA GLY A 365 8.99 17.59 5.39
C GLY A 365 7.69 17.39 4.61
N ALA A 366 7.78 17.17 3.30
CA ALA A 366 6.62 16.89 2.46
C ALA A 366 5.88 15.60 2.88
N ALA A 367 6.61 14.55 3.24
CA ALA A 367 6.03 13.30 3.74
C ALA A 367 5.29 13.50 5.08
N VAL A 368 5.83 14.30 6.00
CA VAL A 368 5.16 14.66 7.26
C VAL A 368 3.86 15.43 7.00
N THR A 369 3.88 16.42 6.10
CA THR A 369 2.67 17.17 5.71
C THR A 369 1.62 16.25 5.09
N ALA A 370 2.01 15.34 4.20
CA ALA A 370 1.09 14.36 3.61
C ALA A 370 0.47 13.44 4.67
N ALA A 371 1.26 12.96 5.63
CA ALA A 371 0.78 12.14 6.74
C ALA A 371 -0.22 12.90 7.65
N GLN A 372 0.03 14.18 7.92
CA GLN A 372 -0.90 15.04 8.68
C GLN A 372 -2.23 15.23 7.93
N GLY A 373 -2.18 15.43 6.60
CA GLY A 373 -3.38 15.53 5.77
C GLY A 373 -4.20 14.23 5.74
N ALA A 374 -3.51 13.07 5.69
CA ALA A 374 -4.15 11.77 5.80
C ALA A 374 -4.84 11.57 7.16
N LYS A 375 -4.17 11.95 8.27
CA LYS A 375 -4.75 11.92 9.62
C LYS A 375 -6.02 12.77 9.70
N ALA A 376 -6.00 14.02 9.21
CA ALA A 376 -7.16 14.90 9.24
C ALA A 376 -8.36 14.34 8.44
N SER A 377 -8.08 13.68 7.31
CA SER A 377 -9.11 12.98 6.51
C SER A 377 -9.72 11.80 7.27
N ALA A 378 -8.89 11.02 7.96
CA ALA A 378 -9.35 9.91 8.81
C ALA A 378 -10.20 10.40 9.99
N ASP A 379 -9.78 11.47 10.68
CA ASP A 379 -10.54 12.07 11.78
C ASP A 379 -11.92 12.57 11.29
N THR A 380 -11.97 13.17 10.09
CA THR A 380 -13.22 13.61 9.44
C THR A 380 -14.14 12.43 9.13
N ALA A 381 -13.60 11.34 8.60
CA ALA A 381 -14.36 10.12 8.30
C ALA A 381 -14.93 9.49 9.58
N ALA A 382 -14.14 9.44 10.66
CA ALA A 382 -14.58 8.94 11.96
C ALA A 382 -15.75 9.77 12.53
N SER A 383 -15.67 11.10 12.45
CA SER A 383 -16.75 12.01 12.88
C SER A 383 -18.06 11.79 12.09
N ARG A 384 -17.95 11.63 10.76
CA ARG A 384 -19.11 11.32 9.90
C ARG A 384 -19.73 9.96 10.24
N ALA A 385 -18.91 8.95 10.48
CA ALA A 385 -19.38 7.63 10.89
C ALA A 385 -20.14 7.70 12.23
N GLN A 386 -19.62 8.45 13.21
CA GLN A 386 -20.31 8.64 14.49
C GLN A 386 -21.66 9.35 14.32
N THR A 387 -21.74 10.34 13.44
CA THR A 387 -23.00 11.04 13.13
C THR A 387 -24.03 10.08 12.52
N ALA A 388 -23.61 9.22 11.58
CA ALA A 388 -24.49 8.22 10.97
C ALA A 388 -25.00 7.18 11.99
N VAL A 389 -24.14 6.75 12.93
CA VAL A 389 -24.54 5.86 14.03
C VAL A 389 -25.61 6.55 14.90
N ASN A 390 -25.38 7.79 15.31
CA ASN A 390 -26.34 8.54 16.13
C ASN A 390 -27.70 8.68 15.42
N GLN A 391 -27.70 9.06 14.13
CA GLN A 391 -28.92 9.15 13.33
C GLN A 391 -29.69 7.82 13.24
N THR A 392 -28.97 6.70 13.13
CA THR A 392 -29.57 5.37 13.08
C THR A 392 -30.22 4.99 14.41
N VAL A 393 -29.55 5.29 15.53
CA VAL A 393 -30.06 5.04 16.88
C VAL A 393 -31.30 5.90 17.16
N ASP A 394 -31.28 7.18 16.79
CA ASP A 394 -32.41 8.10 16.98
C ASP A 394 -33.63 7.66 16.16
N ALA A 395 -33.41 7.24 14.90
CA ALA A 395 -34.46 6.69 14.05
C ALA A 395 -35.05 5.39 14.63
N GLY A 396 -34.20 4.49 15.12
CA GLY A 396 -34.64 3.24 15.77
C GLY A 396 -35.44 3.50 17.05
N THR A 397 -35.00 4.43 17.89
CA THR A 397 -35.70 4.84 19.11
C THR A 397 -37.07 5.44 18.80
N SER A 398 -37.13 6.31 17.79
CA SER A 398 -38.38 6.89 17.31
C SER A 398 -39.33 5.80 16.83
N ALA A 399 -38.88 4.90 15.96
CA ALA A 399 -39.69 3.80 15.43
C ALA A 399 -40.27 2.90 16.54
N ALA A 400 -39.47 2.58 17.57
CA ALA A 400 -39.93 1.83 18.73
C ALA A 400 -41.04 2.56 19.51
N SER A 401 -40.90 3.88 19.70
CA SER A 401 -41.93 4.71 20.34
C SER A 401 -43.24 4.73 19.55
N TRP A 402 -43.17 4.92 18.22
CA TRP A 402 -44.35 4.88 17.35
C TRP A 402 -45.04 3.50 17.36
N ALA A 403 -44.27 2.42 17.39
CA ALA A 403 -44.80 1.07 17.49
C ALA A 403 -45.53 0.85 18.83
N HIS A 404 -44.97 1.32 19.94
CA HIS A 404 -45.60 1.24 21.26
C HIS A 404 -46.92 2.04 21.32
N GLN A 405 -46.91 3.29 20.84
CA GLN A 405 -48.15 4.10 20.77
C GLN A 405 -49.22 3.46 19.89
N SER A 406 -48.82 2.81 18.79
CA SER A 406 -49.76 2.10 17.91
C SER A 406 -50.36 0.87 18.61
N TYR A 407 -49.53 0.12 19.36
CA TYR A 407 -49.98 -1.00 20.18
C TYR A 407 -50.96 -0.55 21.27
N ASP A 408 -50.66 0.54 21.98
CA ASP A 408 -51.53 1.08 23.03
C ASP A 408 -52.88 1.54 22.46
N LYS A 409 -52.88 2.24 21.31
CA LYS A 409 -54.11 2.64 20.61
C LYS A 409 -54.93 1.44 20.15
N ALA A 410 -54.27 0.37 19.66
CA ALA A 410 -54.97 -0.85 19.29
C ALA A 410 -55.62 -1.53 20.50
N ASN A 411 -54.93 -1.56 21.64
CA ASN A 411 -55.49 -2.08 22.90
C ASN A 411 -56.66 -1.24 23.39
N GLN A 412 -56.56 0.10 23.34
CA GLN A 412 -57.66 0.99 23.69
C GLN A 412 -58.88 0.74 22.80
N ALA A 413 -58.69 0.68 21.48
CA ALA A 413 -59.77 0.38 20.55
C ALA A 413 -60.44 -0.98 20.82
N SER A 414 -59.65 -2.00 21.20
CA SER A 414 -60.16 -3.31 21.59
C SER A 414 -61.00 -3.24 22.89
N GLN A 415 -60.57 -2.45 23.87
CA GLN A 415 -61.32 -2.23 25.11
C GLN A 415 -62.63 -1.48 24.84
N ASP A 416 -62.60 -0.42 24.04
CA ASP A 416 -63.78 0.35 23.64
C ASP A 416 -64.79 -0.54 22.92
N ALA A 417 -64.34 -1.36 21.97
CA ALA A 417 -65.18 -2.33 21.28
C ALA A 417 -65.82 -3.35 22.24
N THR A 418 -65.08 -3.79 23.25
CA THR A 418 -65.57 -4.70 24.30
C THR A 418 -66.62 -4.00 25.16
N TYR A 419 -66.38 -2.75 25.56
CA TYR A 419 -67.33 -1.96 26.34
C TYR A 419 -68.63 -1.71 25.59
N ILE A 420 -68.56 -1.33 24.31
CA ILE A 420 -69.73 -1.13 23.46
C ILE A 420 -70.56 -2.42 23.39
N ARG A 421 -69.89 -3.55 23.11
CA ARG A 421 -70.54 -4.85 22.96
C ARG A 421 -71.22 -5.31 24.25
N ASN A 422 -70.53 -5.22 25.38
CA ASN A 422 -70.98 -5.84 26.62
C ASN A 422 -71.86 -4.92 27.48
N THR A 423 -71.77 -3.60 27.28
CA THR A 423 -72.47 -2.62 28.13
C THR A 423 -73.51 -1.83 27.36
N GLN A 424 -73.13 -1.22 26.22
CA GLN A 424 -74.04 -0.31 25.52
C GLN A 424 -75.12 -1.05 24.73
N LEU A 425 -74.76 -2.11 23.99
CA LEU A 425 -75.74 -2.87 23.19
C LEU A 425 -76.84 -3.51 24.07
N PRO A 426 -76.55 -4.20 25.19
CA PRO A 426 -77.61 -4.78 26.03
C PRO A 426 -78.53 -3.74 26.67
N SER A 427 -77.99 -2.55 26.99
CA SER A 427 -78.80 -1.44 27.49
C SER A 427 -79.80 -0.94 26.44
N LEU A 428 -79.37 -0.84 25.18
CA LEU A 428 -80.25 -0.48 24.08
C LEU A 428 -81.32 -1.54 23.82
N GLU A 429 -80.96 -2.83 23.85
CA GLU A 429 -81.90 -3.94 23.73
C GLU A 429 -82.97 -3.87 24.83
N THR A 430 -82.58 -3.63 26.08
CA THR A 430 -83.51 -3.46 27.20
C THR A 430 -84.45 -2.26 26.99
N LYS A 431 -83.93 -1.12 26.54
CA LYS A 431 -84.75 0.07 26.25
C LYS A 431 -85.74 -0.18 25.11
N LEU A 432 -85.34 -0.92 24.08
CA LEU A 432 -86.21 -1.29 22.96
C LEU A 432 -87.36 -2.20 23.43
N ASN A 433 -87.05 -3.21 24.25
CA ASN A 433 -88.07 -4.09 24.84
C ASN A 433 -89.08 -3.30 25.70
N ASN A 434 -88.61 -2.34 26.51
CA ASN A 434 -89.49 -1.49 27.31
C ASN A 434 -90.40 -0.58 26.46
N LEU A 435 -89.88 -0.05 25.34
CA LEU A 435 -90.67 0.70 24.38
C LEU A 435 -91.74 -0.18 23.73
N GLN A 436 -91.38 -1.41 23.32
CA GLN A 436 -92.33 -2.35 22.74
C GLN A 436 -93.49 -2.67 23.69
N VAL A 437 -93.18 -2.91 24.98
CA VAL A 437 -94.20 -3.10 26.03
C VAL A 437 -95.09 -1.86 26.17
N SER A 438 -94.50 -0.66 26.22
CA SER A 438 -95.26 0.59 26.37
C SER A 438 -96.21 0.84 25.20
N VAL A 439 -95.75 0.63 23.96
CA VAL A 439 -96.58 0.77 22.75
C VAL A 439 -97.74 -0.23 22.76
N THR A 440 -97.46 -1.48 23.14
CA THR A 440 -98.49 -2.53 23.26
C THR A 440 -99.59 -2.13 24.26
N ASN A 441 -99.20 -1.56 25.41
CA ASN A 441 -100.16 -1.10 26.42
C ASN A 441 -101.04 0.07 25.93
N ILE A 442 -100.48 1.02 25.17
CA ILE A 442 -101.24 2.14 24.62
C ILE A 442 -102.27 1.67 23.59
N GLN A 443 -101.86 0.81 22.66
CA GLN A 443 -102.75 0.23 21.64
C GLN A 443 -103.92 -0.54 22.28
N ASN A 444 -103.68 -1.15 23.44
CA ASN A 444 -104.66 -1.90 24.21
C ASN A 444 -105.35 -1.09 25.32
N SER A 445 -105.21 0.24 25.36
CA SER A 445 -106.01 1.08 26.27
C SER A 445 -107.36 1.40 25.64
N ASP A 446 -108.44 1.32 26.42
CA ASP A 446 -109.77 1.72 25.97
C ASP A 446 -110.07 3.12 26.48
N THR A 447 -110.35 4.05 25.57
CA THR A 447 -110.54 5.47 25.90
C THR A 447 -111.90 5.99 25.44
N MET A 448 -112.76 5.11 24.92
CA MET A 448 -114.05 5.52 24.39
C MET A 448 -115.13 5.22 25.42
N PRO A 449 -115.95 6.21 25.80
CA PRO A 449 -117.11 5.94 26.64
C PRO A 449 -118.13 5.04 25.92
N PRO A 450 -118.80 4.14 26.66
CA PRO A 450 -119.88 3.35 26.08
C PRO A 450 -121.02 4.26 25.63
N THR A 451 -121.72 3.91 24.56
CA THR A 451 -122.94 4.61 24.14
C THR A 451 -124.14 4.01 24.87
N VAL A 452 -124.96 4.87 25.47
CA VAL A 452 -126.07 4.46 26.34
C VAL A 452 -127.40 4.89 25.73
N GLU A 453 -128.32 3.94 25.59
CA GLU A 453 -129.72 4.21 25.23
C GLU A 453 -130.64 3.68 26.32
N ILE A 454 -131.70 4.43 26.62
CA ILE A 454 -132.65 4.09 27.70
C ILE A 454 -134.05 4.09 27.16
N GLN A 455 -134.77 3.00 27.38
CA GLN A 455 -136.17 2.87 27.03
C GLN A 455 -136.94 2.23 28.16
N THR A 456 -138.10 2.77 28.53
CA THR A 456 -138.97 2.10 29.51
C THR A 456 -139.45 0.75 28.97
N VAL A 457 -139.49 -0.28 29.81
CA VAL A 457 -139.88 -1.65 29.40
C VAL A 457 -141.27 -1.66 28.76
N SER A 458 -142.19 -0.84 29.27
CA SER A 458 -143.56 -0.71 28.77
C SER A 458 -143.72 0.31 27.64
N GLY A 459 -142.67 1.05 27.26
CA GLY A 459 -142.76 2.22 26.38
C GLY A 459 -143.41 3.46 27.01
N ALA A 460 -143.99 3.35 28.21
CA ALA A 460 -144.65 4.45 28.89
C ALA A 460 -143.65 5.58 29.25
N ARG A 461 -144.06 6.83 29.06
CA ARG A 461 -143.31 8.03 29.50
C ARG A 461 -143.92 8.70 30.73
N ALA A 462 -144.90 8.04 31.35
CA ALA A 462 -145.54 8.47 32.58
C ALA A 462 -145.91 7.29 33.47
N THR A 463 -145.97 7.50 34.79
CA THR A 463 -146.30 6.47 35.79
C THR A 463 -147.04 7.09 36.99
N SER A 464 -147.91 6.34 37.67
CA SER A 464 -148.45 6.72 38.99
C SER A 464 -147.61 6.14 40.14
N GLY A 465 -146.69 5.21 39.86
CA GLY A 465 -145.80 4.59 40.84
C GLY A 465 -144.63 5.49 41.25
N SER A 466 -143.96 5.13 42.34
CA SER A 466 -142.69 5.76 42.76
C SER A 466 -141.48 5.30 41.94
N SER A 467 -141.66 4.42 40.96
CA SER A 467 -140.63 3.94 40.04
C SER A 467 -141.21 3.45 38.70
N ILE A 468 -140.34 3.26 37.70
CA ILE A 468 -140.64 2.63 36.41
C ILE A 468 -139.46 1.75 35.96
N GLN A 469 -139.73 0.59 35.36
CA GLN A 469 -138.66 -0.23 34.78
C GLN A 469 -138.21 0.30 33.42
N ALA A 470 -136.90 0.32 33.19
CA ALA A 470 -136.29 0.64 31.91
C ALA A 470 -135.25 -0.40 31.50
N ILE A 471 -135.02 -0.52 30.20
CA ILE A 471 -133.94 -1.26 29.58
C ILE A 471 -132.89 -0.23 29.19
N VAL A 472 -131.66 -0.47 29.65
CA VAL A 472 -130.46 0.25 29.24
C VAL A 472 -129.76 -0.61 28.21
N THR A 473 -129.65 -0.12 26.99
CA THR A 473 -128.86 -0.74 25.93
C THR A 473 -127.51 -0.04 25.87
N VAL A 474 -126.44 -0.81 25.88
CA VAL A 474 -125.07 -0.32 25.89
C VAL A 474 -124.33 -0.87 24.69
N THR A 475 -123.66 -0.01 23.95
CA THR A 475 -122.74 -0.41 22.87
C THR A 475 -121.39 0.25 23.08
N ASP A 476 -120.32 -0.51 22.94
CA ASP A 476 -118.97 -0.05 23.21
C ASP A 476 -117.97 -0.60 22.18
N ASN A 477 -116.85 0.07 22.00
CA ASN A 477 -115.76 -0.41 21.14
C ASN A 477 -115.06 -1.64 21.74
N ARG A 478 -115.17 -1.85 23.06
CA ARG A 478 -114.78 -3.11 23.72
C ARG A 478 -115.88 -3.63 24.63
N PRO A 479 -116.54 -4.74 24.27
CA PRO A 479 -117.55 -5.35 25.12
C PRO A 479 -116.91 -5.85 26.42
N GLY A 480 -117.46 -5.44 27.55
CA GLY A 480 -116.98 -5.82 28.88
C GLY A 480 -118.10 -5.66 29.92
N PRO A 481 -117.88 -6.05 31.18
CA PRO A 481 -118.88 -5.85 32.22
C PRO A 481 -119.12 -4.35 32.40
N TYR A 482 -120.38 -3.95 32.26
CA TYR A 482 -120.79 -2.57 32.48
C TYR A 482 -121.32 -2.39 33.89
N THR A 483 -121.04 -1.24 34.48
CA THR A 483 -121.71 -0.79 35.70
C THR A 483 -122.54 0.45 35.39
N TYR A 484 -123.65 0.67 36.10
CA TYR A 484 -124.53 1.82 35.89
C TYR A 484 -124.79 2.59 37.19
N SER A 485 -125.01 3.89 37.06
CA SER A 485 -125.39 4.80 38.13
C SER A 485 -126.64 5.57 37.71
N ILE A 486 -127.57 5.78 38.64
CA ILE A 486 -128.77 6.59 38.42
C ILE A 486 -128.59 7.92 39.14
N ASN A 487 -128.73 9.03 38.40
CA ASN A 487 -128.63 10.40 38.89
C ASN A 487 -127.35 10.70 39.70
N GLY A 488 -126.23 10.05 39.33
CA GLY A 488 -124.94 10.25 40.00
C GLY A 488 -124.79 9.51 41.34
N GLY A 489 -125.65 8.53 41.64
CA GLY A 489 -125.46 7.61 42.77
C GLY A 489 -124.28 6.64 42.57
N SER A 490 -124.13 5.68 43.48
CA SER A 490 -123.11 4.64 43.36
C SER A 490 -123.33 3.76 42.11
N TYR A 491 -122.24 3.35 41.46
CA TYR A 491 -122.30 2.40 40.36
C TYR A 491 -122.66 1.00 40.87
N SER A 492 -123.58 0.35 40.18
CA SER A 492 -123.99 -1.04 40.39
C SER A 492 -123.79 -1.82 39.09
N THR A 493 -123.57 -3.14 39.15
CA THR A 493 -123.45 -3.95 37.93
C THR A 493 -124.71 -3.83 37.08
N LEU A 494 -124.55 -3.54 35.78
CA LEU A 494 -125.68 -3.55 34.85
C LEU A 494 -126.11 -5.00 34.61
N PRO A 495 -127.37 -5.37 34.88
CA PRO A 495 -127.84 -6.72 34.61
C PRO A 495 -127.68 -7.08 33.13
N ASP A 496 -127.43 -8.36 32.83
CA ASP A 496 -127.20 -8.85 31.46
C ASP A 496 -128.39 -8.57 30.52
N ASP A 497 -129.61 -8.43 31.07
CA ASP A 497 -130.82 -8.08 30.33
C ASP A 497 -131.05 -6.56 30.20
N GLY A 498 -130.13 -5.75 30.72
CA GLY A 498 -130.16 -4.29 30.72
C GLY A 498 -131.26 -3.68 31.60
N ARG A 499 -132.02 -4.48 32.36
CA ARG A 499 -133.20 -3.98 33.07
C ARG A 499 -132.82 -3.33 34.40
N ILE A 500 -133.22 -2.08 34.57
CA ILE A 500 -133.03 -1.32 35.80
C ILE A 500 -134.33 -0.65 36.24
N THR A 501 -134.43 -0.37 37.54
CA THR A 501 -135.57 0.36 38.11
C THR A 501 -135.20 1.84 38.25
N LEU A 502 -135.90 2.70 37.53
CA LEU A 502 -135.72 4.14 37.58
C LEU A 502 -136.65 4.76 38.65
N PRO A 503 -136.13 5.50 39.63
CA PRO A 503 -136.95 6.12 40.66
C PRO A 503 -137.66 7.38 40.15
N VAL A 504 -138.94 7.55 40.50
CA VAL A 504 -139.79 8.69 40.11
C VAL A 504 -140.41 9.30 41.36
N TYR A 505 -139.73 10.28 41.96
CA TYR A 505 -140.08 10.78 43.30
C TYR A 505 -141.16 11.86 43.27
N SER A 506 -140.98 12.90 42.45
CA SER A 506 -141.81 14.11 42.46
C SER A 506 -142.98 13.99 41.50
N SER A 507 -144.12 14.65 41.80
CA SER A 507 -145.17 14.85 40.80
C SER A 507 -144.66 15.71 39.65
N GLY A 508 -145.17 15.49 38.43
CA GLY A 508 -144.66 16.15 37.23
C GLY A 508 -143.44 15.46 36.60
N ASN A 509 -142.64 16.20 35.83
CA ASN A 509 -141.53 15.64 35.06
C ASN A 509 -140.32 15.32 35.95
N ASN A 510 -139.85 14.07 35.91
CA ASN A 510 -138.62 13.62 36.57
C ASN A 510 -137.58 13.34 35.48
N SER A 511 -136.52 14.14 35.44
CA SER A 511 -135.36 13.89 34.57
C SER A 511 -134.43 12.91 35.28
N ILE A 512 -134.25 11.73 34.70
CA ILE A 512 -133.45 10.65 35.28
C ILE A 512 -132.30 10.36 34.32
N THR A 513 -131.08 10.60 34.78
CA THR A 513 -129.86 10.30 34.03
C THR A 513 -129.33 8.95 34.48
N VAL A 514 -129.12 8.06 33.52
CA VAL A 514 -128.39 6.81 33.75
C VAL A 514 -127.02 6.97 33.11
N SER A 515 -125.98 6.83 33.93
CA SER A 515 -124.60 6.76 33.49
C SER A 515 -124.17 5.30 33.48
N VAL A 516 -123.48 4.85 32.45
CA VAL A 516 -122.90 3.51 32.34
C VAL A 516 -121.39 3.66 32.20
N GLN A 517 -120.65 2.92 33.02
CA GLN A 517 -119.20 2.86 33.03
C GLN A 517 -118.72 1.51 32.48
N ASP A 518 -117.77 1.54 31.54
CA ASP A 518 -117.08 0.36 31.02
C ASP A 518 -116.00 -0.16 31.99
N ALA A 519 -115.29 -1.22 31.58
CA ALA A 519 -114.21 -1.81 32.39
C ALA A 519 -112.95 -0.93 32.49
N ALA A 520 -112.75 0.01 31.56
CA ALA A 520 -111.65 0.97 31.57
C ALA A 520 -111.98 2.23 32.39
N GLY A 521 -113.21 2.35 32.88
CA GLY A 521 -113.69 3.46 33.68
C GLY A 521 -114.28 4.61 32.86
N ASN A 522 -114.38 4.49 31.53
CA ASN A 522 -115.01 5.51 30.69
C ASN A 522 -116.53 5.48 30.89
N VAL A 523 -117.18 6.66 30.91
CA VAL A 523 -118.59 6.79 31.29
C VAL A 523 -119.43 7.41 30.17
N GLY A 524 -120.37 6.63 29.65
CA GLY A 524 -121.47 7.12 28.83
C GLY A 524 -122.68 7.47 29.67
N SER A 525 -123.56 8.37 29.21
CA SER A 525 -124.80 8.63 29.93
C SER A 525 -125.94 9.04 29.02
N LYS A 526 -127.17 8.80 29.49
CA LYS A 526 -128.39 9.19 28.80
C LYS A 526 -129.43 9.64 29.81
N THR A 527 -130.20 10.66 29.47
CA THR A 527 -131.30 11.15 30.31
C THR A 527 -132.64 10.79 29.70
N ILE A 528 -133.53 10.23 30.51
CA ILE A 528 -134.92 10.00 30.17
C ILE A 528 -135.80 10.84 31.10
N VAL A 529 -136.87 11.41 30.55
CA VAL A 529 -137.85 12.18 31.33
C VAL A 529 -139.10 11.34 31.51
N ILE A 530 -139.49 11.10 32.77
CA ILE A 530 -140.69 10.34 33.13
C ILE A 530 -141.62 11.25 33.92
N ARG A 531 -142.88 11.38 33.50
CA ARG A 531 -143.88 12.19 34.20
C ARG A 531 -144.63 11.38 35.25
N LYS A 532 -144.76 11.90 36.47
CA LYS A 532 -145.58 11.32 37.53
C LYS A 532 -146.92 12.06 37.65
N PHE A 533 -148.01 11.31 37.70
CA PHE A 533 -149.36 11.84 37.91
C PHE A 533 -149.70 12.00 39.38
#